data_AF-A0A374USC5-F1
#
_entry.id   AF-A0A374USC5-F1
#
_cell.length_a   1.000
_cell.length_b   1.000
_cell.length_c   1.000
_cell.angle_alpha   90.00
_cell.angle_beta   90.00
_cell.angle_gamma   90.00
#
_symmetry.space_group_name_H-M   'P 1'
#
loop_
_entity.id
_entity.type
_entity.pdbx_description
1 polymer ?
#
loop_
_entity_poly.entity_id
_entity_poly.type
_entity_poly.pdbx_seq_one_letter_code
_entity_poly.pdbx_strand_id
1 'polypeptide(L)'
;MNMQYILSRESEDTQRMYIYEEEGRWYAYGRSAEIIKQLQKGYVKAKQFVNNTCERVEVDFKKVIEKFNIILCSDREITLQMP
;
A
#
# COMPACT_ATOMS: atom_id res chain seq x y z
N MET A 1 -6.96 -0.30 -12.63
CA MET A 1 -7.37 0.08 -11.25
C MET A 1 -8.20 1.38 -11.25
N ASN A 2 -9.25 1.56 -10.42
CA ASN A 2 -9.99 2.83 -10.33
C ASN A 2 -9.52 3.67 -9.13
N MET A 3 -9.03 4.88 -9.40
CA MET A 3 -8.39 5.71 -8.38
C MET A 3 -9.38 6.29 -7.34
N GLN A 4 -10.60 6.65 -7.75
CA GLN A 4 -11.59 7.16 -6.80
C GLN A 4 -11.97 6.09 -5.78
N TYR A 5 -12.13 4.85 -6.24
CA TYR A 5 -12.38 3.71 -5.35
C TYR A 5 -11.26 3.52 -4.33
N ILE A 6 -10.00 3.58 -4.75
CA ILE A 6 -8.84 3.45 -3.85
C ILE A 6 -8.86 4.56 -2.80
N LEU A 7 -8.99 5.82 -3.22
CA LEU A 7 -8.95 6.96 -2.29
C LEU A 7 -10.10 6.93 -1.29
N SER A 8 -11.32 6.55 -1.72
CA SER A 8 -12.46 6.37 -0.82
C SER A 8 -12.17 5.28 0.22
N ARG A 9 -11.70 4.11 -0.23
CA ARG A 9 -11.43 2.96 0.63
C ARG A 9 -10.29 3.22 1.63
N GLU A 10 -9.24 3.91 1.21
CA GLU A 10 -8.12 4.32 2.09
C GLU A 10 -8.52 5.42 3.08
N SER A 11 -9.54 6.23 2.76
CA SER A 11 -10.08 7.23 3.67
C SER A 11 -10.99 6.60 4.73
N GLU A 12 -11.72 5.55 4.38
CA GLU A 12 -12.60 4.82 5.31
C GLU A 12 -11.81 3.96 6.30
N ASP A 13 -10.72 3.34 5.87
CA ASP A 13 -9.90 2.47 6.71
C ASP A 13 -8.43 2.82 6.63
N THR A 14 -7.98 3.58 7.63
CA THR A 14 -6.59 4.05 7.74
C THR A 14 -5.63 3.04 8.38
N GLN A 15 -6.15 1.92 8.88
CA GLN A 15 -5.38 0.84 9.51
C GLN A 15 -5.03 -0.28 8.52
N ARG A 16 -5.62 -0.24 7.32
CA ARG A 16 -5.37 -1.21 6.25
C ARG A 16 -4.54 -0.59 5.13
N MET A 17 -3.73 -1.44 4.51
CA MET A 17 -3.05 -1.14 3.26
C MET A 17 -3.52 -2.10 2.19
N TYR A 18 -3.59 -1.59 0.96
CA TYR A 18 -4.09 -2.34 -0.18
C TYR A 18 -3.03 -2.42 -1.27
N ILE A 19 -2.85 -3.64 -1.78
CA ILE A 19 -1.91 -3.95 -2.85
C ILE A 19 -2.68 -4.73 -3.92
N TYR A 20 -2.42 -4.40 -5.17
CA TYR A 20 -3.19 -4.88 -6.31
C TYR A 20 -2.27 -5.48 -7.36
N GLU A 21 -2.72 -6.57 -7.97
CA GLU A 21 -2.04 -7.20 -9.09
C GLU A 21 -2.40 -6.46 -10.39
N GLU A 22 -1.38 -6.11 -11.18
CA GLU A 22 -1.49 -5.59 -12.53
C GLU A 22 -0.35 -6.14 -13.39
N GLU A 23 -0.73 -6.88 -14.45
CA GLU A 23 0.19 -7.40 -15.48
C GLU A 23 1.34 -8.26 -14.93
N GLY A 24 1.06 -9.10 -13.93
CA GLY A 24 2.01 -10.00 -13.27
C GLY A 24 2.88 -9.31 -12.21
N ARG A 25 2.58 -8.05 -11.88
CA ARG A 25 3.30 -7.26 -10.88
C ARG A 25 2.33 -6.71 -9.85
N TRP A 26 2.85 -6.36 -8.68
CA TRP A 26 2.03 -5.91 -7.57
C TRP A 26 2.32 -4.47 -7.22
N TYR A 27 1.27 -3.66 -7.11
CA TYR A 27 1.35 -2.24 -6.90
C TYR A 27 0.48 -1.78 -5.74
N ALA A 28 1.00 -0.84 -4.97
CA ALA A 28 0.21 -0.04 -4.06
C ALA A 28 0.00 1.35 -4.64
N TYR A 29 -1.08 1.97 -4.18
CA TYR A 29 -1.56 3.27 -4.64
C TYR A 29 -1.80 4.21 -3.46
N GLY A 30 -1.89 5.51 -3.73
CA GLY A 30 -2.31 6.50 -2.73
C GLY A 30 -1.46 6.42 -1.46
N ARG A 31 -2.13 6.35 -0.31
CA ARG A 31 -1.48 6.27 0.99
C ARG A 31 -0.68 4.98 1.17
N SER A 32 -1.20 3.86 0.68
CA SER A 32 -0.50 2.57 0.73
C SER A 32 0.83 2.64 -0.01
N ALA A 33 0.87 3.32 -1.17
CA ALA A 33 2.10 3.54 -1.92
C ALA A 33 3.12 4.33 -1.13
N GLU A 34 2.71 5.42 -0.47
CA GLU A 34 3.61 6.27 0.33
C GLU A 34 4.27 5.50 1.47
N ILE A 35 3.47 4.74 2.22
CA ILE A 35 3.97 3.94 3.35
C ILE A 35 4.91 2.83 2.85
N ILE A 36 4.54 2.11 1.78
CA ILE A 36 5.40 1.09 1.20
C ILE A 36 6.71 1.70 0.68
N LYS A 37 6.67 2.87 0.04
CA LYS A 37 7.85 3.59 -0.45
C LYS A 37 8.80 3.92 0.70
N GLN A 38 8.28 4.43 1.82
CA GLN A 38 9.09 4.74 3.00
C GLN A 38 9.71 3.48 3.60
N LEU A 39 8.91 2.41 3.69
CA LEU A 39 9.33 1.13 4.23
C LEU A 39 10.43 0.48 3.38
N GLN A 40 10.26 0.46 2.06
CA GLN A 40 11.25 -0.09 1.13
C GLN A 40 12.53 0.73 1.07
N LYS A 41 12.45 2.06 1.30
CA LYS A 41 13.60 2.97 1.44
C LYS A 41 14.28 2.91 2.82
N GLY A 42 13.72 2.17 3.78
CA GLY A 42 14.30 1.99 5.12
C GLY A 42 14.09 3.17 6.07
N TYR A 43 13.25 4.15 5.73
CA TYR A 43 12.98 5.31 6.58
C TYR A 43 11.76 5.06 7.49
N VAL A 44 12.01 4.89 8.80
CA VAL A 44 11.00 4.64 9.85
C VAL A 44 10.43 5.95 10.43
N LYS A 45 10.39 7.04 9.66
CA LYS A 45 9.65 8.25 10.04
C LYS A 45 8.60 8.53 8.99
N ALA A 46 7.45 7.89 9.15
CA ALA A 46 6.21 8.26 8.46
C ALA A 46 5.80 9.67 8.92
N LYS A 47 6.48 10.70 8.41
CA LYS A 47 5.87 12.03 8.37
C LYS A 47 4.74 11.92 7.35
N GLN A 48 3.50 12.08 7.82
CA GLN A 48 2.35 12.31 6.97
C GLN A 48 2.68 13.47 6.03
N PHE A 49 3.10 13.17 4.81
CA PHE A 49 3.18 14.16 3.75
C PHE A 49 1.89 14.03 2.98
N VAL A 50 0.95 14.94 3.24
CA VAL A 50 -0.27 15.08 2.47
C VAL A 50 0.11 15.73 1.14
N ASN A 51 0.78 15.00 0.26
CA ASN A 51 1.03 15.46 -1.10
C ASN A 51 0.15 14.66 -2.04
N ASN A 52 -0.93 15.32 -2.49
CA ASN A 52 -2.02 14.88 -3.35
C ASN A 52 -1.64 14.34 -4.74
N THR A 53 -0.39 13.95 -4.97
CA THR A 53 0.01 13.20 -6.15
C THR A 53 -0.29 11.73 -5.90
N CYS A 54 -1.22 11.19 -6.67
CA CYS A 54 -1.53 9.78 -6.74
C CYS A 54 -0.28 8.96 -7.12
N GLU A 55 0.51 8.58 -6.11
CA GLU A 55 1.72 7.78 -6.31
C GLU A 55 1.35 6.31 -6.51
N ARG A 56 2.07 5.65 -7.43
CA ARG A 56 2.06 4.21 -7.63
C ARG A 56 3.44 3.65 -7.30
N VAL A 57 3.50 2.59 -6.51
CA VAL A 57 4.76 1.94 -6.10
C VAL A 57 4.67 0.45 -6.29
N GLU A 58 5.67 -0.13 -6.97
CA GLU A 58 5.82 -1.58 -7.07
C GLU A 58 6.21 -2.15 -5.70
N VAL A 59 5.56 -3.25 -5.32
CA VAL A 59 5.70 -3.81 -3.98
C VAL A 59 6.77 -4.90 -3.95
N ASP A 60 7.82 -4.64 -3.17
CA ASP A 60 8.79 -5.66 -2.76
C ASP A 60 8.24 -6.41 -1.54
N PHE A 61 7.55 -7.53 -1.79
CA PHE A 61 6.93 -8.32 -0.73
C PHE A 61 7.92 -8.80 0.32
N LYS A 62 9.19 -9.05 -0.05
CA LYS A 62 10.19 -9.52 0.91
C LYS A 62 10.34 -8.54 2.08
N LYS A 63 10.30 -7.23 1.80
CA LYS A 63 10.40 -6.19 2.83
C LYS A 63 9.09 -5.96 3.57
N VAL A 64 7.96 -6.19 2.91
CA VAL A 64 6.62 -5.90 3.42
C VAL A 64 6.13 -7.00 4.38
N ILE A 65 6.27 -8.28 4.01
CA ILE A 65 5.79 -9.40 4.85
C ILE A 65 6.54 -9.53 6.18
N GLU A 66 7.75 -9.00 6.28
CA GLU A 66 8.53 -8.97 7.53
C GLU A 66 7.94 -8.00 8.57
N LYS A 67 7.10 -7.05 8.15
CA LYS A 67 6.63 -5.94 8.99
C LYS A 67 5.12 -5.84 9.15
N PHE A 68 4.35 -6.48 8.27
CA PHE A 68 2.90 -6.38 8.25
C PHE A 68 2.24 -7.76 8.28
N ASN A 69 1.06 -7.81 8.90
CA ASN A 69 0.22 -9.00 8.87
C ASN A 69 -0.68 -8.98 7.63
N ILE A 70 -0.70 -10.10 6.89
CA ILE A 70 -1.62 -10.27 5.76
C ILE A 70 -2.99 -10.68 6.31
N ILE A 71 -4.00 -9.86 6.06
CA ILE A 71 -5.39 -10.14 6.47
C ILE A 71 -6.16 -10.83 5.35
N LEU A 72 -5.89 -10.43 4.10
CA LEU A 72 -6.51 -10.99 2.92
C LEU A 72 -5.47 -11.18 1.83
N CYS A 73 -5.49 -12.34 1.19
CA CYS A 73 -4.64 -12.69 0.08
C CYS A 73 -5.51 -13.35 -1.00
N SER A 74 -5.59 -12.72 -2.16
CA SER A 74 -6.33 -13.21 -3.32
C SER A 74 -5.49 -13.05 -4.58
N ASP A 75 -5.96 -13.60 -5.70
CA ASP A 75 -5.22 -13.54 -6.98
C ASP A 75 -5.01 -12.10 -7.50
N ARG A 76 -5.82 -11.13 -7.06
CA ARG A 76 -5.80 -9.74 -7.56
C ARG A 76 -5.55 -8.68 -6.50
N GLU A 77 -5.68 -9.04 -5.23
CA GLU A 77 -5.62 -8.09 -4.13
C GLU A 77 -5.01 -8.75 -2.88
N ILE A 78 -4.12 -8.01 -2.23
CA ILE A 78 -3.61 -8.31 -0.90
C ILE A 78 -3.94 -7.13 0.01
N THR A 79 -4.51 -7.43 1.17
CA THR A 79 -4.77 -6.46 2.23
C THR A 79 -3.86 -6.74 3.41
N LEU A 80 -3.17 -5.71 3.87
CA LEU A 80 -2.26 -5.76 5.01
C LEU A 80 -2.83 -4.95 6.18
N GLN A 81 -2.57 -5.41 7.39
CA GLN A 81 -2.80 -4.64 8.61
C GLN A 81 -1.56 -3.82 8.95
N MET A 82 -1.73 -2.53 9.19
CA MET A 82 -0.71 -1.70 9.81
C MET A 82 -0.41 -2.23 11.23
N PRO A 83 0.87 -2.29 11.65
CA PRO A 83 1.24 -2.64 13.02
C PRO A 83 0.76 -1.59 14.03
#